data_AF-A0A3M1E3W9-F1
#
_entry.id   AF-A0A3M1E3W9-F1
#
_cell.length_a   1.000
_cell.length_b   1.000
_cell.length_c   1.000
_cell.angle_alpha   90.00
_cell.angle_beta   90.00
_cell.angle_gamma   90.00
#
_symmetry.space_group_name_H-M   'P 1'
#
loop_
_entity.id
_entity.type
_entity.pdbx_description
1 polymer ?
#
loop_
_entity_poly.entity_id
_entity_poly.type
_entity_poly.pdbx_seq_one_letter_code
_entity_poly.pdbx_strand_id
1 'polypeptide(L)'
;LLPIATSLVYRVFAEKIVVTGAVSSSAPAAAELDLAVQMTRQSAQEALTLVENYLQSLCPEFNVSRVLGDYLQDASIHHQLLSASYSVGGPSAGFALAINTLSVLLDLPVLNDFGITGAPWTKGARPGEVGASVIIGGHHKKAEKVLQHLPRMYVPMANYHDFEPELIEAYRLEGRDIQGVSSFSGLVPEVLFFGDSARRRLQELIAERIRLELDRAHGVPHPRCEEQLRQGLEHLRREAEQEIARRMRAIRDYLREPGERDRSPQAVFSGSG
;
A
#
# COMPACT_ATOMS: atom_id res chain seq x y z
N LEU A 1 -6.72 -0.85 15.78
CA LEU A 1 -6.36 -0.91 14.35
C LEU A 1 -7.64 -0.73 13.54
N LEU A 2 -7.58 -0.14 12.35
CA LEU A 2 -8.73 -0.08 11.44
C LEU A 2 -8.43 -0.97 10.22
N PRO A 3 -8.95 -2.20 10.18
CA PRO A 3 -8.80 -3.06 9.01
C PRO A 3 -9.59 -2.50 7.83
N ILE A 4 -9.01 -2.62 6.64
CA ILE A 4 -9.69 -2.33 5.37
C ILE A 4 -9.84 -3.65 4.64
N ALA A 5 -11.08 -4.04 4.37
CA ALA A 5 -11.37 -5.14 3.45
C ALA A 5 -11.68 -4.53 2.08
N THR A 6 -11.11 -5.07 1.02
CA THR A 6 -11.35 -4.57 -0.34
C THR A 6 -11.71 -5.71 -1.26
N SER A 7 -12.65 -5.48 -2.17
CA SER A 7 -13.10 -6.48 -3.13
C SER A 7 -13.50 -5.84 -4.45
N LEU A 8 -13.40 -6.60 -5.54
CA LEU A 8 -14.07 -6.27 -6.79
C LEU A 8 -15.50 -6.83 -6.74
N VAL A 9 -16.49 -5.99 -7.00
CA VAL A 9 -17.90 -6.36 -7.00
C VAL A 9 -18.53 -6.09 -8.36
N TYR A 10 -19.24 -7.07 -8.91
CA TYR A 10 -19.82 -7.00 -10.25
C TYR A 10 -21.21 -6.37 -10.21
N ARG A 11 -21.38 -5.22 -10.88
CA ARG A 11 -22.67 -4.51 -11.08
C ARG A 11 -23.51 -4.31 -9.81
N VAL A 12 -22.88 -4.18 -8.64
CA VAL A 12 -23.57 -3.86 -7.38
C VAL A 12 -23.77 -2.35 -7.24
N PHE A 13 -22.82 -1.54 -7.73
CA PHE A 13 -22.81 -0.09 -7.58
C PHE A 13 -22.67 0.59 -8.95
N ALA A 14 -23.14 1.84 -9.03
CA ALA A 14 -22.98 2.67 -10.23
C ALA A 14 -21.59 3.31 -10.30
N GLU A 15 -21.00 3.59 -9.15
CA GLU A 15 -19.67 4.17 -9.01
C GLU A 15 -18.57 3.12 -9.17
N LYS A 16 -17.43 3.53 -9.75
CA LYS A 16 -16.24 2.67 -9.89
C LYS A 16 -15.54 2.37 -8.57
N ILE A 17 -15.66 3.27 -7.59
CA ILE A 17 -15.07 3.11 -6.27
C ILE A 17 -16.14 3.41 -5.23
N VAL A 18 -16.29 2.50 -4.28
CA VAL A 18 -17.25 2.61 -3.19
C VAL A 18 -16.53 2.43 -1.87
N VAL A 19 -16.83 3.31 -0.91
CA VAL A 19 -16.32 3.21 0.46
C VAL A 19 -17.52 3.06 1.40
N THR A 20 -17.55 1.97 2.17
CA THR A 20 -18.55 1.73 3.23
C THR A 20 -17.89 1.53 4.59
N GLY A 21 -18.67 1.57 5.66
CA GLY A 21 -18.17 1.46 7.04
C GLY A 21 -17.61 2.77 7.62
N ALA A 22 -17.42 3.78 6.77
CA ALA A 22 -17.34 5.18 7.20
C ALA A 22 -18.78 5.69 7.40
N VAL A 23 -19.31 5.64 8.62
CA VAL A 23 -20.68 6.08 8.92
C VAL A 23 -20.70 7.53 9.36
N SER A 24 -21.58 8.33 8.74
CA SER A 24 -22.00 9.62 9.25
C SER A 24 -23.29 9.49 10.07
N SER A 25 -23.33 10.17 11.22
CA SER A 25 -24.54 10.28 12.05
C SER A 25 -25.30 11.55 11.65
N SER A 26 -26.61 11.62 11.85
CA SER A 26 -27.44 12.82 11.59
C SER A 26 -27.50 13.83 12.76
N ALA A 27 -26.64 13.71 13.78
CA ALA A 27 -26.56 14.62 14.93
C ALA A 27 -25.75 15.90 14.61
N PRO A 28 -25.64 16.94 15.45
CA PRO A 28 -24.79 18.12 15.15
C PRO A 28 -23.30 17.81 14.93
N ALA A 29 -22.81 16.65 15.42
CA ALA A 29 -21.52 16.07 15.05
C ALA A 29 -21.49 15.40 13.64
N ALA A 30 -22.59 15.50 12.88
CA ALA A 30 -22.77 14.98 11.52
C ALA A 30 -21.82 15.62 10.53
N ALA A 31 -21.64 16.94 10.60
CA ALA A 31 -20.88 17.67 9.60
C ALA A 31 -19.42 17.23 9.56
N GLU A 32 -18.80 16.99 10.73
CA GLU A 32 -17.44 16.47 10.83
C GLU A 32 -17.34 15.02 10.36
N LEU A 33 -18.36 14.21 10.65
CA LEU A 33 -18.44 12.82 10.20
C LEU A 33 -18.65 12.72 8.68
N ASP A 34 -19.56 13.52 8.11
CA ASP A 34 -19.81 13.62 6.67
C ASP A 34 -18.55 14.09 5.95
N LEU A 35 -17.82 15.06 6.50
CA LEU A 35 -16.53 15.49 5.96
C LEU A 35 -15.50 14.36 6.01
N ALA A 36 -15.42 13.62 7.12
CA ALA A 36 -14.55 12.44 7.24
C ALA A 36 -14.88 11.36 6.22
N VAL A 37 -16.17 11.07 5.96
CA VAL A 37 -16.61 10.14 4.90
C VAL A 37 -16.21 10.67 3.52
N GLN A 38 -16.47 11.95 3.23
CA GLN A 38 -16.12 12.58 1.96
C GLN A 38 -14.61 12.55 1.70
N MET A 39 -13.79 12.92 2.70
CA MET A 39 -12.34 12.85 2.61
C MET A 39 -11.85 11.43 2.35
N THR A 40 -12.49 10.42 2.93
CA THR A 40 -12.09 9.03 2.71
C THR A 40 -12.48 8.54 1.31
N ARG A 41 -13.64 8.95 0.80
CA ARG A 41 -14.03 8.70 -0.60
C ARG A 41 -13.07 9.38 -1.57
N GLN A 42 -12.73 10.64 -1.34
CA GLN A 42 -11.72 11.34 -2.12
C GLN A 42 -10.36 10.62 -2.06
N SER A 43 -9.94 10.19 -0.86
CA SER A 43 -8.69 9.43 -0.70
C SER A 43 -8.69 8.12 -1.47
N ALA A 44 -9.85 7.45 -1.59
CA ALA A 44 -9.98 6.23 -2.38
C ALA A 44 -9.86 6.51 -3.89
N GLN A 45 -10.41 7.64 -4.36
CA GLN A 45 -10.24 8.10 -5.74
C GLN A 45 -8.78 8.45 -6.05
N GLU A 46 -8.13 9.21 -5.16
CA GLU A 46 -6.71 9.55 -5.27
C GLU A 46 -5.81 8.31 -5.21
N ALA A 47 -6.19 7.32 -4.40
CA ALA A 47 -5.53 6.02 -4.33
C ALA A 47 -5.60 5.26 -5.65
N LEU A 48 -6.76 5.25 -6.34
CA LEU A 48 -6.84 4.66 -7.68
C LEU A 48 -5.94 5.40 -8.67
N THR A 49 -5.99 6.73 -8.71
CA THR A 49 -5.12 7.54 -9.58
C THR A 49 -3.64 7.26 -9.31
N LEU A 50 -3.25 7.12 -8.04
CA LEU A 50 -1.89 6.75 -7.66
C LEU A 50 -1.50 5.36 -8.19
N VAL A 51 -2.40 4.38 -8.04
CA VAL A 51 -2.19 3.02 -8.58
C VAL A 51 -2.08 3.05 -10.10
N GLU A 52 -2.94 3.78 -10.81
CA GLU A 52 -2.84 3.95 -12.27
C GLU A 52 -1.49 4.53 -12.68
N ASN A 53 -1.04 5.60 -12.03
CA ASN A 53 0.27 6.21 -12.31
C ASN A 53 1.42 5.23 -12.08
N TYR A 54 1.35 4.45 -11.01
CA TYR A 54 2.38 3.47 -10.70
C TYR A 54 2.42 2.37 -11.76
N LEU A 55 1.27 1.81 -12.11
CA LEU A 55 1.16 0.78 -13.14
C LEU A 55 1.56 1.31 -14.52
N GLN A 56 1.19 2.55 -14.87
CA GLN A 56 1.60 3.20 -16.12
C GLN A 56 3.12 3.39 -16.19
N SER A 57 3.79 3.67 -15.06
CA SER A 57 5.25 3.76 -15.01
C SER A 57 5.95 2.42 -15.25
N LEU A 58 5.32 1.31 -14.87
CA LEU A 58 5.83 -0.04 -15.07
C LEU A 58 5.51 -0.62 -16.46
N CYS A 59 4.44 -0.12 -17.09
CA CYS A 59 3.96 -0.57 -18.39
C CYS A 59 3.87 0.59 -19.40
N PRO A 60 5.00 1.24 -19.77
CA PRO A 60 4.99 2.40 -20.66
C PRO A 60 4.52 2.07 -22.09
N GLU A 61 4.44 0.79 -22.45
CA GLU A 61 4.12 0.32 -23.79
C GLU A 61 2.61 0.31 -24.13
N PHE A 62 1.74 0.59 -23.16
CA PHE A 62 0.30 0.77 -23.40
C PHE A 62 -0.34 1.75 -22.42
N ASN A 63 -1.56 2.21 -22.75
CA ASN A 63 -2.34 3.09 -21.90
C ASN A 63 -3.02 2.29 -20.79
N VAL A 64 -2.47 2.37 -19.58
CA VAL A 64 -2.96 1.64 -18.41
C VAL A 64 -4.33 2.14 -17.96
N SER A 65 -4.58 3.45 -17.93
CA SER A 65 -5.89 4.00 -17.54
C SER A 65 -7.02 3.50 -18.44
N ARG A 66 -6.76 3.37 -19.76
CA ARG A 66 -7.74 2.77 -20.68
C ARG A 66 -7.98 1.29 -20.37
N VAL A 67 -6.90 0.52 -20.21
CA VAL A 67 -6.99 -0.92 -19.90
C VAL A 67 -7.77 -1.15 -18.60
N LEU A 68 -7.49 -0.39 -17.55
CA LEU A 68 -8.20 -0.50 -16.28
C LEU A 68 -9.65 0.00 -16.37
N GLY A 69 -9.92 1.04 -17.15
CA GLY A 69 -11.29 1.49 -17.42
C GLY A 69 -12.14 0.40 -18.07
N ASP A 70 -11.58 -0.30 -19.06
CA ASP A 70 -12.23 -1.43 -19.73
C ASP A 70 -12.34 -2.64 -18.77
N TYR A 71 -11.29 -2.94 -18.00
CA TYR A 71 -11.29 -4.04 -17.01
C TYR A 71 -12.35 -3.85 -15.91
N LEU A 72 -12.52 -2.61 -15.46
CA LEU A 72 -13.50 -2.26 -14.43
C LEU A 72 -14.87 -1.90 -15.02
N GLN A 73 -15.13 -2.07 -16.32
CA GLN A 73 -16.35 -1.58 -16.97
C GLN A 73 -17.64 -2.00 -16.22
N ASP A 74 -17.70 -3.25 -15.76
CA ASP A 74 -18.85 -3.82 -15.04
C ASP A 74 -18.57 -4.10 -13.55
N ALA A 75 -17.43 -3.64 -13.03
CA ALA A 75 -17.02 -3.87 -11.66
C ALA A 75 -16.75 -2.57 -10.92
N SER A 76 -16.92 -2.62 -9.61
CA SER A 76 -16.53 -1.55 -8.69
C SER A 76 -15.50 -2.07 -7.71
N ILE A 77 -14.53 -1.23 -7.36
CA ILE A 77 -13.65 -1.46 -6.21
C ILE A 77 -14.43 -1.04 -4.97
N HIS A 78 -14.71 -1.99 -4.10
CA HIS A 78 -15.42 -1.76 -2.85
C HIS A 78 -14.46 -1.85 -1.68
N HIS A 79 -14.18 -0.72 -1.04
CA HIS A 79 -13.48 -0.65 0.24
C HIS A 79 -14.49 -0.65 1.39
N GLN A 80 -14.34 -1.60 2.31
CA GLN A 80 -15.08 -1.67 3.55
C GLN A 80 -14.13 -1.38 4.72
N LEU A 81 -14.41 -0.30 5.46
CA LEU A 81 -13.70 0.02 6.70
C LEU A 81 -14.37 -0.74 7.85
N LEU A 82 -13.66 -1.70 8.42
CA LEU A 82 -14.18 -2.53 9.51
C LEU A 82 -14.04 -1.77 10.84
N SER A 83 -15.01 -0.93 11.17
CA SER A 83 -15.10 -0.22 12.46
C SER A 83 -16.25 -0.77 13.31
N ALA A 84 -15.97 -1.02 14.59
CA ALA A 84 -17.01 -1.36 15.58
C ALA A 84 -17.66 -0.10 16.19
N SER A 85 -16.97 1.06 16.19
CA SER A 85 -17.44 2.33 16.73
C SER A 85 -16.46 3.44 16.35
N TYR A 86 -16.95 4.65 16.10
CA TYR A 86 -16.22 5.95 15.96
C TYR A 86 -15.84 6.46 14.55
N SER A 87 -15.80 7.79 14.53
CA SER A 87 -15.40 8.78 13.53
C SER A 87 -14.10 8.44 12.81
N VAL A 88 -14.16 7.52 11.86
CA VAL A 88 -13.06 7.19 10.98
C VAL A 88 -13.19 7.96 9.68
N GLY A 89 -12.26 8.86 9.43
CA GLY A 89 -12.06 9.43 8.11
C GLY A 89 -11.04 10.56 8.08
N GLY A 90 -10.51 10.79 6.89
CA GLY A 90 -9.42 11.73 6.65
C GLY A 90 -8.34 11.14 5.73
N PRO A 91 -7.46 11.99 5.19
CA PRO A 91 -6.56 11.62 4.10
C PRO A 91 -5.50 10.57 4.49
N SER A 92 -5.31 10.35 5.79
CA SER A 92 -4.22 9.51 6.33
C SER A 92 -4.32 8.01 6.03
N ALA A 93 -5.42 7.55 5.43
CA ALA A 93 -5.64 6.16 5.00
C ALA A 93 -5.29 5.91 3.53
N GLY A 94 -4.88 6.94 2.76
CA GLY A 94 -4.75 6.81 1.31
C GLY A 94 -3.73 5.79 0.83
N PHE A 95 -2.57 5.62 1.49
CA PHE A 95 -1.66 4.53 1.15
C PHE A 95 -2.25 3.15 1.44
N ALA A 96 -3.01 2.99 2.52
CA ALA A 96 -3.70 1.73 2.82
C ALA A 96 -4.74 1.41 1.73
N LEU A 97 -5.51 2.43 1.29
CA LEU A 97 -6.46 2.29 0.20
C LEU A 97 -5.76 1.94 -1.12
N ALA A 98 -4.64 2.60 -1.45
CA ALA A 98 -3.87 2.33 -2.67
C ALA A 98 -3.29 0.91 -2.72
N ILE A 99 -2.72 0.42 -1.61
CA ILE A 99 -2.22 -0.95 -1.51
C ILE A 99 -3.35 -1.96 -1.70
N ASN A 100 -4.50 -1.72 -1.06
CA ASN A 100 -5.66 -2.59 -1.21
C ASN A 100 -6.26 -2.56 -2.62
N THR A 101 -6.29 -1.39 -3.28
CA THR A 101 -6.71 -1.24 -4.67
C THR A 101 -5.80 -2.03 -5.61
N LEU A 102 -4.47 -1.87 -5.45
CA LEU A 102 -3.49 -2.62 -6.23
C LEU A 102 -3.64 -4.14 -6.02
N SER A 103 -3.84 -4.54 -4.76
CA SER A 103 -4.05 -5.93 -4.36
C SER A 103 -5.24 -6.57 -5.09
N VAL A 104 -6.42 -5.94 -5.09
CA VAL A 104 -7.60 -6.51 -5.76
C VAL A 104 -7.54 -6.46 -7.28
N LEU A 105 -6.91 -5.43 -7.86
CA LEU A 105 -6.75 -5.32 -9.31
C LEU A 105 -5.85 -6.42 -9.87
N LEU A 106 -4.83 -6.81 -9.10
CA LEU A 106 -3.81 -7.75 -9.55
C LEU A 106 -3.86 -9.10 -8.84
N ASP A 107 -4.85 -9.37 -7.99
CA ASP A 107 -4.92 -10.58 -7.15
C ASP A 107 -3.62 -10.85 -6.35
N LEU A 108 -3.04 -9.77 -5.80
CA LEU A 108 -1.84 -9.82 -4.98
C LEU A 108 -2.22 -9.72 -3.51
N PRO A 109 -2.03 -10.77 -2.68
CA PRO A 109 -2.36 -10.69 -1.26
C PRO A 109 -1.55 -9.60 -0.54
N VAL A 110 -2.19 -8.88 0.39
CA VAL A 110 -1.52 -7.92 1.27
C VAL A 110 -1.00 -8.68 2.49
N LEU A 111 0.25 -8.44 2.89
CA LEU A 111 0.78 -8.96 4.15
C LEU A 111 -0.01 -8.35 5.33
N ASN A 112 -0.17 -9.08 6.42
CA ASN A 112 -1.05 -8.69 7.54
C ASN A 112 -0.28 -8.39 8.84
N ASP A 113 1.03 -8.22 8.75
CA ASP A 113 1.97 -8.02 9.86
C ASP A 113 2.44 -6.55 9.99
N PHE A 114 1.70 -5.59 9.41
CA PHE A 114 2.08 -4.18 9.45
C PHE A 114 0.88 -3.23 9.61
N GLY A 115 1.14 -2.07 10.19
CA GLY A 115 0.29 -0.89 10.07
C GLY A 115 0.89 0.11 9.08
N ILE A 116 0.03 0.93 8.48
CA ILE A 116 0.46 1.99 7.57
C ILE A 116 -0.39 3.24 7.75
N THR A 117 0.24 4.40 7.59
CA THR A 117 -0.44 5.68 7.47
C THR A 117 0.28 6.57 6.46
N GLY A 118 -0.47 7.48 5.84
CA GLY A 118 0.05 8.41 4.85
C GLY A 118 -1.02 8.77 3.84
N ALA A 119 -1.08 10.05 3.49
CA ALA A 119 -1.93 10.50 2.40
C ALA A 119 -1.19 10.33 1.07
N PRO A 120 -1.90 9.96 -0.01
CA PRO A 120 -1.28 9.70 -1.29
C PRO A 120 -1.06 11.02 -2.02
N TRP A 121 0.16 11.31 -2.43
CA TRP A 121 0.41 12.38 -3.40
C TRP A 121 0.76 11.77 -4.74
N THR A 122 -0.05 12.02 -5.78
CA THR A 122 0.06 11.33 -7.07
C THR A 122 1.37 11.59 -7.83
N LYS A 123 2.13 12.63 -7.49
CA LYS A 123 3.47 12.86 -8.04
C LYS A 123 4.54 12.10 -7.26
N GLY A 124 5.56 11.60 -7.96
CA GLY A 124 6.74 11.02 -7.32
C GLY A 124 7.49 12.02 -6.44
N ALA A 125 8.13 11.52 -5.38
CA ALA A 125 9.06 12.32 -4.58
C ALA A 125 10.38 12.58 -5.34
N ARG A 126 10.74 11.70 -6.28
CA ARG A 126 11.98 11.72 -7.07
C ARG A 126 11.75 11.13 -8.47
N PRO A 127 12.63 11.39 -9.46
CA PRO A 127 12.62 10.69 -10.74
C PRO A 127 12.69 9.16 -10.54
N GLY A 128 11.78 8.41 -11.16
CA GLY A 128 11.69 6.95 -11.00
C GLY A 128 10.95 6.45 -9.75
N GLU A 129 10.43 7.36 -8.93
CA GLU A 129 9.51 7.04 -7.84
C GLU A 129 8.10 7.50 -8.18
N VAL A 130 7.10 6.75 -7.71
CA VAL A 130 5.69 7.13 -7.84
C VAL A 130 5.07 7.23 -6.47
N GLY A 131 4.29 8.28 -6.26
CA GLY A 131 3.49 8.45 -5.05
C GLY A 131 4.25 8.96 -3.84
N ALA A 132 4.44 10.26 -3.67
CA ALA A 132 5.06 10.77 -2.45
C ALA A 132 4.16 10.57 -1.22
N SER A 133 4.77 10.37 -0.05
CA SER A 133 4.05 10.29 1.21
C SER A 133 3.94 11.66 1.86
N VAL A 134 2.71 12.09 2.17
CA VAL A 134 2.45 13.40 2.81
C VAL A 134 2.32 13.26 4.32
N ILE A 135 2.81 14.26 5.05
CA ILE A 135 2.76 14.36 6.52
C ILE A 135 1.33 14.15 7.03
N ILE A 136 1.19 13.39 8.11
CA ILE A 136 -0.08 13.16 8.80
C ILE A 136 0.00 13.49 10.30
N GLY A 137 -1.11 13.98 10.84
CA GLY A 137 -1.27 14.22 12.28
C GLY A 137 -1.48 12.93 13.09
N GLY A 138 -1.06 12.97 14.35
CA GLY A 138 -1.27 11.87 15.32
C GLY A 138 -0.49 10.59 15.02
N HIS A 139 0.62 10.68 14.27
CA HIS A 139 1.43 9.54 13.86
C HIS A 139 2.04 8.78 15.06
N HIS A 140 2.46 9.47 16.13
CA HIS A 140 2.93 8.85 17.39
C HIS A 140 1.93 7.85 17.97
N LYS A 141 0.69 8.31 18.27
CA LYS A 141 -0.39 7.46 18.81
C LYS A 141 -0.78 6.33 17.87
N LYS A 142 -0.71 6.55 16.56
CA LYS A 142 -0.99 5.52 15.55
C LYS A 142 0.09 4.44 15.56
N ALA A 143 1.36 4.83 15.58
CA ALA A 143 2.49 3.92 15.62
C ALA A 143 2.46 3.08 16.90
N GLU A 144 2.29 3.71 18.07
CA GLU A 144 2.14 3.01 19.36
C GLU A 144 1.02 1.96 19.30
N LYS A 145 -0.19 2.33 18.86
CA LYS A 145 -1.32 1.41 18.75
C LYS A 145 -1.07 0.26 17.78
N VAL A 146 -0.33 0.51 16.69
CA VAL A 146 0.04 -0.54 15.72
C VAL A 146 1.05 -1.49 16.35
N LEU A 147 2.11 -0.93 16.93
CA LEU A 147 3.23 -1.69 17.47
C LEU A 147 2.88 -2.42 18.77
N GLN A 148 1.73 -2.16 19.40
CA GLN A 148 1.18 -3.06 20.43
C GLN A 148 0.78 -4.44 19.87
N HIS A 149 0.46 -4.54 18.58
CA HIS A 149 -0.13 -5.73 17.98
C HIS A 149 0.66 -6.30 16.79
N LEU A 150 1.34 -5.45 16.03
CA LEU A 150 2.01 -5.79 14.79
C LEU A 150 3.50 -5.45 14.87
N PRO A 151 4.37 -6.21 14.18
CA PRO A 151 5.81 -5.97 14.23
C PRO A 151 6.26 -4.75 13.42
N ARG A 152 5.47 -4.28 12.44
CA ARG A 152 5.91 -3.23 11.50
C ARG A 152 4.95 -2.06 11.43
N MET A 153 5.49 -0.85 11.32
CA MET A 153 4.73 0.37 11.08
C MET A 153 5.37 1.22 9.99
N TYR A 154 4.59 1.58 8.97
CA TYR A 154 5.01 2.48 7.92
C TYR A 154 4.38 3.87 8.09
N VAL A 155 5.23 4.89 8.07
CA VAL A 155 4.83 6.30 8.20
C VAL A 155 5.46 7.13 7.07
N PRO A 156 4.91 8.31 6.73
CA PRO A 156 5.59 9.23 5.82
C PRO A 156 6.99 9.56 6.34
N MET A 157 7.99 9.70 5.45
CA MET A 157 9.37 9.99 5.85
C MET A 157 9.49 11.24 6.74
N ALA A 158 8.71 12.28 6.44
CA ALA A 158 8.69 13.49 7.26
C ALA A 158 8.10 13.25 8.68
N ASN A 159 7.21 12.28 8.86
CA ASN A 159 6.77 11.86 10.19
C ASN A 159 7.77 10.93 10.88
N TYR A 160 8.52 10.12 10.12
CA TYR A 160 9.59 9.30 10.68
C TYR A 160 10.64 10.15 11.39
N HIS A 161 11.00 11.30 10.81
CA HIS A 161 11.93 12.24 11.42
C HIS A 161 11.40 13.00 12.65
N ASP A 162 10.11 12.88 12.96
CA ASP A 162 9.48 13.49 14.14
C ASP A 162 9.44 12.53 15.35
N PHE A 163 9.93 11.30 15.19
CA PHE A 163 10.08 10.36 16.31
C PHE A 163 11.42 10.58 17.03
N GLU A 164 11.40 10.45 18.35
CA GLU A 164 12.63 10.41 19.16
C GLU A 164 13.46 9.17 18.78
N PRO A 165 14.77 9.31 18.51
CA PRO A 165 15.63 8.18 18.15
C PRO A 165 15.60 7.03 19.17
N GLU A 166 15.59 7.35 20.46
CA GLU A 166 15.57 6.37 21.56
C GLU A 166 14.27 5.56 21.58
N LEU A 167 13.15 6.16 21.14
CA LEU A 167 11.88 5.46 21.01
C LEU A 167 11.93 4.45 19.85
N ILE A 168 12.50 4.83 18.72
CA ILE A 168 12.67 3.92 17.58
C ILE A 168 13.60 2.76 17.97
N GLU A 169 14.71 3.06 18.67
CA GLU A 169 15.65 2.07 19.17
C GLU A 169 14.96 1.06 20.11
N ALA A 170 14.16 1.55 21.06
CA ALA A 170 13.41 0.69 21.98
C ALA A 170 12.50 -0.30 21.24
N TYR A 171 11.77 0.14 20.22
CA TYR A 171 10.95 -0.76 19.39
C TYR A 171 11.82 -1.78 18.63
N ARG A 172 12.96 -1.37 18.10
CA ARG A 172 13.91 -2.25 17.38
C ARG A 172 14.51 -3.32 18.27
N LEU A 173 14.80 -3.00 19.54
CA LEU A 173 15.25 -3.98 20.53
C LEU A 173 14.20 -5.07 20.80
N GLU A 174 12.90 -4.75 20.66
CA GLU A 174 11.80 -5.72 20.74
C GLU A 174 11.55 -6.49 19.42
N GLY A 175 12.38 -6.28 18.39
CA GLY A 175 12.19 -6.86 17.07
C GLY A 175 11.05 -6.21 16.27
N ARG A 176 10.65 -4.99 16.62
CA ARG A 176 9.66 -4.19 15.89
C ARG A 176 10.34 -3.10 15.09
N ASP A 177 9.70 -2.61 14.04
CA ASP A 177 10.29 -1.56 13.21
C ASP A 177 9.27 -0.47 12.83
N ILE A 178 9.73 0.78 12.90
CA ILE A 178 9.06 1.94 12.32
C ILE A 178 9.89 2.33 11.10
N GLN A 179 9.26 2.38 9.94
CA GLN A 179 9.93 2.73 8.70
C GLN A 179 9.33 3.98 8.06
N GLY A 180 10.20 4.94 7.75
CA GLY A 180 9.88 6.10 6.94
C GLY A 180 9.74 5.74 5.47
N VAL A 181 8.62 6.13 4.86
CA VAL A 181 8.31 5.87 3.45
C VAL A 181 8.43 7.16 2.66
N SER A 182 9.30 7.17 1.65
CA SER A 182 9.44 8.28 0.70
C SER A 182 8.44 8.18 -0.45
N SER A 183 8.18 6.96 -0.94
CA SER A 183 7.32 6.72 -2.09
C SER A 183 6.46 5.45 -1.98
N PHE A 184 5.31 5.47 -2.64
CA PHE A 184 4.43 4.32 -2.77
C PHE A 184 5.12 3.16 -3.49
N SER A 185 5.86 3.44 -4.57
CA SER A 185 6.62 2.43 -5.30
C SER A 185 7.68 1.72 -4.44
N GLY A 186 8.29 2.43 -3.49
CA GLY A 186 9.27 1.82 -2.57
C GLY A 186 8.63 0.95 -1.48
N LEU A 187 7.38 1.24 -1.12
CA LEU A 187 6.62 0.52 -0.11
C LEU A 187 6.07 -0.82 -0.62
N VAL A 188 5.52 -0.84 -1.84
CA VAL A 188 4.87 -2.00 -2.47
C VAL A 188 5.59 -3.34 -2.25
N PRO A 189 6.92 -3.47 -2.49
CA PRO A 189 7.62 -4.75 -2.31
C PRO A 189 7.66 -5.26 -0.86
N GLU A 190 7.47 -4.39 0.13
CA GLU A 190 7.52 -4.77 1.56
C GLU A 190 6.14 -5.12 2.15
N VAL A 191 5.05 -4.89 1.40
CA VAL A 191 3.67 -5.00 1.91
C VAL A 191 2.76 -5.94 1.11
N LEU A 192 3.11 -6.27 -0.14
CA LEU A 192 2.41 -7.28 -0.94
C LEU A 192 3.15 -8.62 -0.93
N PHE A 193 2.40 -9.70 -1.13
CA PHE A 193 2.93 -11.05 -1.19
C PHE A 193 3.25 -11.46 -2.63
N PHE A 194 4.54 -11.63 -2.92
CA PHE A 194 5.06 -12.07 -4.22
C PHE A 194 5.55 -13.53 -4.20
N GLY A 195 5.02 -14.34 -3.27
CA GLY A 195 5.41 -15.75 -3.08
C GLY A 195 6.35 -15.96 -1.89
N ASP A 196 6.52 -17.23 -1.49
CA ASP A 196 7.24 -17.60 -0.27
C ASP A 196 8.75 -17.28 -0.33
N SER A 197 9.35 -17.33 -1.52
CA SER A 197 10.75 -16.95 -1.70
C SER A 197 10.96 -15.47 -1.39
N ALA A 198 10.17 -14.59 -2.03
CA ALA A 198 10.21 -13.16 -1.81
C ALA A 198 9.89 -12.79 -0.35
N ARG A 199 8.88 -13.46 0.25
CA ARG A 199 8.53 -13.25 1.66
C ARG A 199 9.66 -13.61 2.62
N ARG A 200 10.32 -14.76 2.45
CA ARG A 200 11.48 -15.14 3.27
C ARG A 200 12.61 -14.13 3.11
N ARG A 201 12.89 -13.71 1.87
CA ARG A 201 13.91 -12.72 1.59
C ARG A 201 13.61 -11.37 2.24
N LEU A 202 12.36 -10.92 2.21
CA LEU A 202 11.93 -9.71 2.90
C LEU A 202 12.16 -9.81 4.42
N GLN A 203 11.82 -10.94 5.04
CA GLN A 203 12.03 -11.16 6.47
C GLN A 203 13.52 -11.09 6.86
N GLU A 204 14.40 -11.68 6.05
CA GLU A 204 15.85 -11.59 6.24
C GLU A 204 16.35 -10.13 6.15
N LEU A 205 15.90 -9.39 5.13
CA LEU A 205 16.29 -7.99 4.93
C LEU A 205 15.78 -7.07 6.05
N ILE A 206 14.59 -7.33 6.60
CA ILE A 206 14.05 -6.59 7.74
C ILE A 206 14.89 -6.86 9.00
N ALA A 207 15.21 -8.12 9.28
CA ALA A 207 16.06 -8.47 10.42
C ALA A 207 17.45 -7.85 10.30
N GLU A 208 18.03 -7.85 9.09
CA GLU A 208 19.30 -7.20 8.80
C GLU A 208 19.21 -5.67 8.97
N ARG A 209 18.13 -5.04 8.49
CA ARG A 209 17.87 -3.59 8.69
C ARG A 209 17.83 -3.23 10.17
N ILE A 210 17.03 -3.94 10.98
CA ILE A 210 16.92 -3.69 12.42
C ILE A 210 18.29 -3.79 13.09
N ARG A 211 19.05 -4.85 12.80
CA ARG A 211 20.41 -5.04 13.34
C ARG A 211 21.32 -3.87 12.99
N LEU A 212 21.39 -3.49 11.70
CA LEU A 212 22.28 -2.42 11.25
C LEU A 212 21.90 -1.05 11.82
N GLU A 213 20.61 -0.79 11.98
CA GLU A 213 20.14 0.45 12.58
C GLU A 213 20.46 0.53 14.08
N LEU A 214 20.37 -0.58 14.83
CA LEU A 214 20.83 -0.65 16.22
C LEU A 214 22.35 -0.47 16.32
N ASP A 215 23.13 -1.16 15.48
CA ASP A 215 24.58 -0.99 15.42
C ASP A 215 24.97 0.47 15.14
N ARG A 216 24.24 1.14 14.22
CA ARG A 216 24.44 2.55 13.91
C ARG A 216 24.12 3.46 15.09
N ALA A 217 23.04 3.19 15.84
CA ALA A 217 22.70 3.96 17.04
C ALA A 217 23.83 3.90 18.10
N HIS A 218 24.56 2.79 18.15
CA HIS A 218 25.74 2.61 19.00
C HIS A 218 27.08 3.05 18.36
N GLY A 219 27.03 3.72 17.20
CA GLY A 219 28.21 4.28 16.54
C GLY A 219 29.08 3.26 15.80
N VAL A 220 28.54 2.09 15.44
CA VAL A 220 29.25 1.05 14.71
C VAL A 220 28.87 1.09 13.21
N PRO A 221 29.74 1.63 12.32
CA PRO A 221 29.44 1.71 10.90
C PRO A 221 29.69 0.36 10.19
N HIS A 222 28.72 -0.07 9.39
CA HIS A 222 28.83 -1.29 8.57
C HIS A 222 28.57 -1.02 7.08
N PRO A 223 29.41 -0.21 6.39
CA PRO A 223 29.12 0.28 5.04
C PRO A 223 28.93 -0.85 4.01
N ARG A 224 29.63 -1.98 4.16
CA ARG A 224 29.43 -3.15 3.29
C ARG A 224 28.06 -3.80 3.51
N CYS A 225 27.62 -3.92 4.75
CA CYS A 225 26.33 -4.52 5.08
C CYS A 225 25.18 -3.58 4.70
N GLU A 226 25.34 -2.27 4.89
CA GLU A 226 24.37 -1.27 4.42
C GLU A 226 24.18 -1.33 2.90
N GLU A 227 25.28 -1.46 2.15
CA GLU A 227 25.23 -1.61 0.70
C GLU A 227 24.59 -2.94 0.27
N GLN A 228 24.87 -4.04 0.97
CA GLN A 228 24.23 -5.34 0.74
C GLN A 228 22.72 -5.29 1.00
N LEU A 229 22.29 -4.65 2.10
CA LEU A 229 20.88 -4.42 2.41
C LEU A 229 20.21 -3.62 1.30
N ARG A 230 20.83 -2.51 0.86
CA ARG A 230 20.29 -1.67 -0.22
C ARG A 230 20.11 -2.48 -1.51
N GLN A 231 21.13 -3.23 -1.93
CA GLN A 231 21.06 -4.08 -3.11
C GLN A 231 19.98 -5.16 -2.98
N GLY A 232 19.83 -5.74 -1.79
CA GLY A 232 18.79 -6.73 -1.49
C GLY A 232 17.38 -6.16 -1.63
N LEU A 233 17.13 -4.97 -1.08
CA LEU A 233 15.84 -4.27 -1.20
C LEU A 233 15.54 -3.87 -2.64
N GLU A 234 16.54 -3.40 -3.39
CA GLU A 234 16.38 -3.08 -4.82
C GLU A 234 16.08 -4.32 -5.66
N HIS A 235 16.70 -5.46 -5.33
CA HIS A 235 16.40 -6.71 -6.00
C HIS A 235 14.97 -7.17 -5.73
N LEU A 236 14.53 -7.14 -4.47
CA LEU A 236 13.15 -7.46 -4.10
C LEU A 236 12.14 -6.55 -4.82
N ARG A 237 12.46 -5.25 -4.91
CA ARG A 237 11.64 -4.28 -5.65
C ARG A 237 11.54 -4.64 -7.13
N ARG A 238 12.65 -4.97 -7.79
CA ARG A 238 12.65 -5.35 -9.21
C ARG A 238 11.79 -6.59 -9.47
N GLU A 239 11.89 -7.61 -8.61
CA GLU A 239 11.08 -8.83 -8.73
C GLU A 239 9.58 -8.53 -8.58
N ALA A 240 9.22 -7.73 -7.57
CA ALA A 240 7.85 -7.29 -7.34
C ALA A 240 7.29 -6.50 -8.54
N GLU A 241 8.04 -5.53 -9.05
CA GLU A 241 7.64 -4.69 -10.18
C GLU A 241 7.51 -5.49 -11.49
N GLN A 242 8.38 -6.49 -11.70
CA GLN A 242 8.28 -7.40 -12.84
C GLN A 242 7.00 -8.23 -12.80
N GLU A 243 6.64 -8.77 -11.64
CA GLU A 243 5.40 -9.55 -11.47
C GLU A 243 4.16 -8.66 -11.66
N ILE A 244 4.18 -7.44 -11.12
CA ILE A 244 3.10 -6.46 -11.32
C ILE A 244 2.93 -6.15 -12.81
N ALA A 245 4.02 -5.86 -13.52
CA ALA A 245 3.97 -5.57 -14.95
C ALA A 245 3.46 -6.78 -15.77
N ARG A 246 3.87 -8.00 -15.40
CA ARG A 246 3.39 -9.24 -16.02
C ARG A 246 1.88 -9.39 -15.85
N ARG A 247 1.34 -9.18 -14.65
CA ARG A 247 -0.11 -9.24 -14.39
C ARG A 247 -0.89 -8.17 -15.14
N MET A 248 -0.35 -6.95 -15.26
CA MET A 248 -0.97 -5.91 -16.08
C MET A 248 -1.05 -6.25 -17.56
N ARG A 249 0.00 -6.88 -18.11
CA ARG A 249 -0.05 -7.39 -19.49
C ARG A 249 -1.09 -8.51 -19.64
N ALA A 250 -1.19 -9.41 -18.66
CA ALA A 250 -2.21 -10.44 -18.65
C ALA A 250 -3.64 -9.88 -18.64
N ILE A 251 -3.91 -8.80 -17.89
CA ILE A 251 -5.20 -8.08 -17.94
C ILE A 251 -5.46 -7.55 -19.36
N ARG A 252 -4.48 -6.88 -19.95
CA ARG A 252 -4.60 -6.31 -21.30
C ARG A 252 -4.89 -7.39 -22.33
N ASP A 253 -4.21 -8.51 -22.26
CA ASP A 253 -4.34 -9.60 -23.23
C ASP A 253 -5.68 -10.33 -23.02
N TYR A 254 -6.10 -10.55 -21.77
CA TYR A 254 -7.44 -11.03 -21.41
C TYR A 254 -8.57 -10.18 -22.03
N LEU A 255 -8.47 -8.85 -21.98
CA LEU A 255 -9.47 -7.96 -22.57
C LEU A 255 -9.54 -8.02 -24.10
N ARG A 256 -8.48 -8.51 -24.76
CA ARG A 256 -8.44 -8.67 -26.22
C ARG A 256 -9.04 -9.98 -26.69
N GLU A 257 -9.32 -10.92 -25.79
CA GLU A 257 -9.85 -12.25 -26.10
C GLU A 257 -11.39 -12.28 -25.89
N PRO A 258 -12.20 -12.23 -26.97
CA PRO A 258 -13.65 -12.04 -26.85
C PRO A 258 -14.44 -13.24 -26.28
N GLY A 259 -13.79 -14.35 -25.90
CA GLY A 259 -14.46 -15.64 -25.62
C GLY A 259 -14.52 -16.11 -24.17
N GLU A 260 -13.72 -15.57 -23.24
CA GLU A 260 -13.55 -16.17 -21.91
C GLU A 260 -13.76 -15.18 -20.75
N ARG A 261 -14.89 -14.45 -20.74
CA ARG A 261 -15.15 -13.38 -19.75
C ARG A 261 -15.35 -13.85 -18.29
N ASP A 262 -15.47 -15.15 -18.07
CA ASP A 262 -15.73 -15.74 -16.74
C ASP A 262 -14.46 -16.33 -16.08
N ARG A 263 -13.27 -16.07 -16.64
CA ARG A 263 -12.01 -16.56 -16.05
C ARG A 263 -11.79 -15.94 -14.67
N SER A 264 -11.34 -16.79 -13.73
CA SER A 264 -10.87 -16.29 -12.45
C SER A 264 -9.60 -15.42 -12.63
N PRO A 265 -9.36 -14.44 -11.75
CA PRO A 265 -8.10 -13.68 -11.75
C PRO A 265 -6.87 -14.59 -11.74
N GLN A 266 -6.89 -15.65 -10.94
CA GLN A 266 -5.83 -16.66 -10.91
C GLN A 266 -5.59 -17.31 -12.28
N ALA A 267 -6.64 -17.63 -13.04
CA ALA A 267 -6.53 -18.19 -14.39
C ALA A 267 -6.00 -17.16 -15.39
N VAL A 268 -6.32 -15.87 -15.23
CA VAL A 268 -5.75 -14.78 -16.04
C VAL A 268 -4.26 -14.62 -15.73
N PHE A 269 -3.86 -14.67 -14.46
CA PHE A 269 -2.48 -14.45 -14.03
C PHE A 269 -1.57 -15.68 -14.07
N SER A 270 -2.11 -16.89 -14.20
CA SER A 270 -1.32 -18.12 -14.39
C SER A 270 -0.95 -18.36 -15.85
N GLY A 271 -1.60 -17.69 -16.80
CA GLY A 271 -1.31 -17.79 -18.23
C GLY A 271 -0.09 -16.97 -18.65
N SER A 272 0.74 -17.55 -19.51
CA SER A 272 1.94 -16.98 -20.15
C SER A 272 3.26 -17.20 -19.40
N GLY A 273 3.71 -18.46 -19.38
CA GLY A 273 5.13 -18.85 -19.35
C GLY A 273 5.43 -19.65 -20.61
#